data_AF-A0A0D6ZEV5-F1
#
_entry.id   AF-A0A0D6ZEV5-F1
#
_cell.length_a   1.000
_cell.length_b   1.000
_cell.length_c   1.000
_cell.angle_alpha   90.00
_cell.angle_beta   90.00
_cell.angle_gamma   90.00
#
_symmetry.space_group_name_H-M   'P 1'
#
loop_
_entity.id
_entity.type
_entity.pdbx_description
1 polymer ?
#
loop_
_entity_poly.entity_id
_entity_poly.type
_entity_poly.pdbx_seq_one_letter_code
_entity_poly.pdbx_strand_id
1 'polypeptide(L)'
;MIGLFRGTQGQGTCPCVPNKEYAQILTPANLFDKPLVKIREDTYFMISSHFCGYSFCRVIHQILKDAKVSNLDRNLGDSIEDHVKDSLNAKNIPYKIGHYSITNPEEKGQCDVVLETGKGKVFLEIKKRSLPDEFQLGDDVEVLRSLGDGMLNAQKQILRHRVYLQKNNFMKLYQEEKESSPYTTLEWKGRRIVSISMCLPE
;
A
#
# COMPACT_ATOMS: atom_id res chain seq x y z
N MET A 1 5.37 -28.15 4.73
CA MET A 1 5.03 -28.47 6.13
C MET A 1 4.89 -27.16 6.89
N ILE A 2 3.70 -26.82 7.38
CA ILE A 2 3.49 -25.64 8.24
C ILE A 2 3.82 -26.07 9.66
N GLY A 3 4.72 -25.34 10.35
CA GLY A 3 5.18 -25.72 11.68
C GLY A 3 5.23 -24.51 12.62
N LEU A 4 4.56 -24.63 13.76
CA LEU A 4 4.74 -23.75 14.92
C LEU A 4 5.83 -24.34 15.81
N PHE A 5 6.91 -23.60 15.99
CA PHE A 5 8.02 -24.05 16.83
C PHE A 5 8.00 -23.28 18.15
N ARG A 6 7.97 -24.03 19.26
CA ARG A 6 8.24 -23.50 20.61
C ARG A 6 9.71 -23.75 20.94
N GLY A 7 10.42 -22.69 21.30
CA GLY A 7 11.79 -22.83 21.81
C GLY A 7 11.78 -23.62 23.12
N THR A 8 12.23 -24.87 23.10
CA THR A 8 12.51 -25.63 24.32
C THR A 8 14.02 -25.63 24.53
N GLN A 9 14.47 -25.16 25.70
CA GLN A 9 15.84 -25.37 26.14
C GLN A 9 15.98 -26.83 26.55
N GLY A 10 16.27 -27.71 25.59
CA GLY A 10 16.42 -29.14 25.86
C GLY A 10 16.56 -29.96 24.59
N GLN A 11 17.81 -30.30 24.27
CA GLN A 11 18.28 -31.41 23.44
C GLN A 11 17.38 -31.86 22.27
N GLY A 12 17.80 -31.45 21.06
CA GLY A 12 17.22 -31.87 19.79
C GLY A 12 16.94 -30.70 18.85
N THR A 13 17.80 -29.69 18.80
CA THR A 13 17.57 -28.50 17.97
C THR A 13 17.97 -28.77 16.54
N CYS A 14 17.00 -28.83 15.63
CA CYS A 14 17.23 -28.49 14.24
C CYS A 14 17.85 -27.08 14.21
N PRO A 15 19.03 -26.84 13.59
CA PRO A 15 19.78 -25.61 13.74
C PRO A 15 19.19 -24.49 12.86
N CYS A 16 17.92 -24.19 13.04
CA CYS A 16 17.26 -23.10 12.35
C CYS A 16 17.51 -21.82 13.15
N VAL A 17 18.45 -20.99 12.69
CA VAL A 17 18.81 -19.73 13.37
C VAL A 17 17.63 -18.75 13.27
N PRO A 18 17.10 -18.22 14.39
CA PRO A 18 16.01 -17.24 14.36
C PRO A 18 16.42 -15.93 13.70
N ASN A 19 15.54 -15.34 12.90
CA ASN A 19 15.81 -14.05 12.27
C ASN A 19 15.60 -12.88 13.25
N LYS A 20 16.46 -12.78 14.27
CA LYS A 20 16.39 -11.74 15.31
C LYS A 20 16.64 -10.32 14.79
N GLU A 21 17.23 -10.21 13.60
CA GLU A 21 17.67 -8.95 12.98
C GLU A 21 16.72 -8.45 11.89
N TYR A 22 15.62 -9.15 11.60
CA TYR A 22 14.61 -8.66 10.67
C TYR A 22 13.84 -7.48 11.29
N ALA A 23 14.46 -6.31 11.27
CA ALA A 23 13.88 -5.06 11.71
C ALA A 23 13.29 -4.29 10.52
N GLN A 24 13.73 -4.57 9.29
CA GLN A 24 13.39 -3.83 8.07
C GLN A 24 13.39 -4.71 6.81
N ILE A 25 12.57 -4.36 5.82
CA ILE A 25 12.41 -5.03 4.51
C ILE A 25 13.73 -5.19 3.72
N LEU A 26 14.71 -4.32 3.96
CA LEU A 26 16.00 -4.34 3.25
C LEU A 26 17.03 -5.27 3.90
N THR A 27 16.68 -5.94 5.01
CA THR A 27 17.60 -6.87 5.67
C THR A 27 17.75 -8.11 4.79
N PRO A 28 18.97 -8.46 4.32
CA PRO A 28 19.17 -9.64 3.49
C PRO A 28 18.84 -10.89 4.28
N ALA A 29 17.64 -11.41 4.07
CA ALA A 29 17.14 -12.63 4.66
C ALA A 29 16.45 -13.43 3.55
N ASN A 30 16.90 -14.67 3.35
CA ASN A 30 16.23 -15.63 2.50
C ASN A 30 15.75 -16.82 3.36
N LEU A 31 14.85 -17.63 2.81
CA LEU A 31 14.29 -18.81 3.47
C LEU A 31 15.30 -19.93 3.75
N PHE A 32 16.53 -19.82 3.23
CA PHE A 32 17.57 -20.81 3.41
C PHE A 32 18.50 -20.47 4.58
N ASP A 33 18.73 -19.19 4.86
CA ASP A 33 19.66 -18.74 5.89
C ASP A 33 18.97 -18.43 7.25
N LYS A 34 17.76 -17.85 7.25
CA LYS A 34 17.04 -17.45 8.49
C LYS A 34 15.50 -17.59 8.35
N PRO A 35 14.94 -18.81 8.21
CA PRO A 35 13.53 -19.05 7.84
C PRO A 35 12.49 -18.78 8.95
N LEU A 36 12.92 -18.54 10.19
CA LEU A 36 12.03 -18.41 11.34
C LEU A 36 11.67 -16.95 11.62
N VAL A 37 10.38 -16.62 11.47
CA VAL A 37 9.77 -15.34 11.83
C VAL A 37 9.30 -15.39 13.28
N LYS A 38 9.76 -14.46 14.13
CA LYS A 38 9.34 -14.40 15.54
C LYS A 38 7.94 -13.77 15.64
N ILE A 39 6.97 -14.49 16.18
CA ILE A 39 5.60 -13.97 16.44
C ILE A 39 5.49 -13.44 17.88
N ARG A 40 6.06 -14.18 18.85
CA ARG A 40 6.11 -13.82 20.29
C ARG A 40 7.42 -14.32 20.90
N GLU A 41 7.69 -14.02 22.18
CA GLU A 41 8.96 -14.31 22.86
C GLU A 41 9.58 -15.67 22.50
N ASP A 42 8.79 -16.75 22.54
CA ASP A 42 9.24 -18.12 22.25
C ASP A 42 8.46 -18.81 21.12
N THR A 43 7.69 -18.04 20.34
CA THR A 43 6.89 -18.58 19.23
C THR A 43 7.43 -18.10 17.91
N TYR A 44 7.85 -19.06 17.09
CA TYR A 44 8.40 -18.81 15.77
C TYR A 44 7.57 -19.50 14.69
N PHE A 45 7.41 -18.83 13.56
CA PHE A 45 6.71 -19.31 12.39
C PHE A 45 7.70 -19.54 11.26
N MET A 46 7.69 -20.76 10.73
CA MET A 46 8.43 -21.12 9.54
C MET A 46 7.46 -21.17 8.37
N ILE A 47 7.58 -20.21 7.46
CA ILE A 47 6.82 -20.27 6.21
C ILE A 47 7.47 -21.37 5.36
N SER A 48 6.72 -22.41 5.04
CA SER A 48 7.22 -23.46 4.14
C SER A 48 7.50 -22.83 2.78
N SER A 49 8.68 -23.06 2.21
CA SER A 49 9.11 -22.52 0.90
C SER A 49 8.06 -22.69 -0.21
N HIS A 50 7.26 -23.76 -0.15
CA HIS A 50 6.12 -24.04 -1.04
C HIS A 50 4.95 -23.02 -0.94
N PHE A 51 4.90 -22.22 0.12
CA PHE A 51 3.92 -21.16 0.39
C PHE A 51 4.55 -19.76 0.38
N CYS A 52 5.87 -19.66 0.20
CA CYS A 52 6.59 -18.38 0.29
C CYS A 52 6.70 -17.62 -1.04
N GLY A 53 6.22 -18.22 -2.13
CA GLY A 53 6.23 -17.55 -3.43
C GLY A 53 5.04 -16.61 -3.55
N TYR A 54 5.23 -15.50 -4.26
CA TYR A 54 4.15 -14.64 -4.76
C TYR A 54 3.00 -15.47 -5.39
N SER A 55 3.35 -16.59 -6.04
CA SER A 55 2.41 -17.57 -6.57
C SER A 55 1.36 -18.09 -5.57
N PHE A 56 1.67 -18.20 -4.28
CA PHE A 56 0.69 -18.60 -3.28
C PHE A 56 -0.40 -17.54 -3.10
N CYS A 57 -0.01 -16.28 -2.89
CA CYS A 57 -0.95 -15.15 -2.79
C CYS A 57 -1.79 -15.03 -4.06
N ARG A 58 -1.17 -15.18 -5.24
CA ARG A 58 -1.85 -15.19 -6.54
C ARG A 58 -2.89 -16.30 -6.64
N VAL A 59 -2.56 -17.52 -6.23
CA VAL A 59 -3.50 -18.67 -6.27
C VAL A 59 -4.67 -18.44 -5.32
N ILE A 60 -4.43 -17.94 -4.10
CA ILE A 60 -5.51 -17.58 -3.17
C ILE A 60 -6.41 -16.49 -3.78
N HIS A 61 -5.82 -15.44 -4.34
CA HIS A 61 -6.56 -14.38 -5.03
C HIS A 61 -7.40 -14.93 -6.18
N GLN A 62 -6.85 -15.82 -7.00
CA GLN A 62 -7.56 -16.47 -8.09
C GLN A 62 -8.72 -17.34 -7.59
N ILE A 63 -8.51 -18.15 -6.55
CA ILE A 63 -9.58 -18.95 -5.93
C ILE A 63 -10.72 -18.05 -5.45
N LEU A 64 -10.40 -16.91 -4.81
CA LEU A 64 -11.40 -15.96 -4.35
C LEU A 64 -12.12 -15.26 -5.51
N LYS A 65 -11.42 -14.97 -6.61
CA LYS A 65 -12.04 -14.46 -7.84
C LYS A 65 -12.97 -15.48 -8.47
N ASP A 66 -12.56 -16.73 -8.57
CA ASP A 66 -13.35 -17.83 -9.14
C ASP A 66 -14.59 -18.12 -8.29
N ALA A 67 -14.46 -18.00 -6.97
CA ALA A 67 -15.57 -18.03 -6.02
C ALA A 67 -16.49 -16.78 -6.11
N LYS A 68 -16.19 -15.82 -7.00
CA LYS A 68 -16.94 -14.58 -7.24
C LYS A 68 -17.16 -13.77 -5.96
N VAL A 69 -16.15 -13.69 -5.09
CA VAL A 69 -16.19 -12.81 -3.93
C VAL A 69 -16.39 -11.37 -4.39
N SER A 70 -17.51 -10.78 -3.98
CA SER A 70 -17.91 -9.44 -4.42
C SER A 70 -16.89 -8.39 -4.02
N ASN A 71 -16.56 -7.49 -4.95
CA ASN A 71 -15.67 -6.34 -4.72
C ASN A 71 -14.26 -6.69 -4.22
N LEU A 72 -13.77 -7.93 -4.42
CA LEU A 72 -12.47 -8.37 -3.92
C LEU A 72 -11.32 -7.40 -4.25
N ASP A 73 -11.15 -7.04 -5.52
CA ASP A 73 -10.06 -6.15 -5.94
C ASP A 73 -10.18 -4.74 -5.36
N ARG A 74 -11.42 -4.25 -5.20
CA ARG A 74 -11.70 -2.96 -4.58
C ARG A 74 -11.35 -2.98 -3.10
N ASN A 75 -11.83 -3.99 -2.37
CA ASN A 75 -11.56 -4.14 -0.95
C ASN A 75 -10.06 -4.30 -0.66
N LEU A 76 -9.32 -4.98 -1.55
CA LEU A 76 -7.86 -5.05 -1.46
C LEU A 76 -7.20 -3.68 -1.67
N GLY A 77 -7.69 -2.90 -2.64
CA GLY A 77 -7.25 -1.52 -2.84
C GLY A 77 -7.49 -0.67 -1.59
N ASP A 78 -8.71 -0.71 -1.06
CA ASP A 78 -9.10 0.01 0.16
C ASP A 78 -8.21 -0.41 1.36
N SER A 79 -7.94 -1.71 1.50
CA SER A 79 -7.07 -2.24 2.56
C SER A 79 -5.61 -1.75 2.44
N ILE A 80 -5.11 -1.60 1.22
CA ILE A 80 -3.78 -1.04 0.96
C ILE A 80 -3.73 0.43 1.33
N GLU A 81 -4.76 1.21 0.97
CA GLU A 81 -4.86 2.61 1.38
C GLU A 81 -4.92 2.75 2.91
N ASP A 82 -5.72 1.91 3.57
CA ASP A 82 -5.86 1.90 5.03
C ASP A 82 -4.55 1.54 5.72
N HIS A 83 -3.79 0.58 5.18
CA HIS A 83 -2.46 0.25 5.71
C HIS A 83 -1.49 1.46 5.68
N VAL A 84 -1.55 2.28 4.63
CA VAL A 84 -0.74 3.50 4.52
C VAL A 84 -1.20 4.55 5.54
N LYS A 85 -2.52 4.73 5.69
CA LYS A 85 -3.12 5.63 6.68
C LYS A 85 -2.75 5.22 8.10
N ASP A 86 -2.84 3.93 8.43
CA ASP A 86 -2.42 3.38 9.71
C ASP A 86 -0.94 3.59 9.98
N SER A 87 -0.10 3.43 8.96
CA SER A 87 1.34 3.71 9.05
C SER A 87 1.66 5.18 9.32
N LEU A 88 0.85 6.11 8.81
CA LEU A 88 0.95 7.54 9.12
C LEU A 88 0.45 7.84 10.55
N ASN A 89 -0.67 7.26 10.94
CA ASN A 89 -1.25 7.38 12.28
C ASN A 89 -0.30 6.87 13.37
N ALA A 90 0.30 5.69 13.17
CA ALA A 90 1.30 5.12 14.09
C ALA A 90 2.52 6.02 14.31
N LYS A 91 2.81 6.92 13.35
CA LYS A 91 3.90 7.90 13.41
C LYS A 91 3.42 9.30 13.82
N ASN A 92 2.14 9.47 14.16
CA ASN A 92 1.49 10.74 14.46
C ASN A 92 1.68 11.79 13.35
N ILE A 93 1.66 11.36 12.08
CA ILE A 93 1.77 12.26 10.92
C ILE A 93 0.35 12.65 10.49
N PRO A 94 -0.07 13.92 10.64
CA PRO A 94 -1.40 14.34 10.24
C PRO A 94 -1.53 14.38 8.72
N TYR A 95 -2.69 13.96 8.23
CA TYR A 95 -3.03 13.95 6.81
C TYR A 95 -4.49 14.33 6.59
N LYS A 96 -4.82 14.72 5.35
CA LYS A 96 -6.18 14.98 4.87
C LYS A 96 -6.52 14.00 3.76
N ILE A 97 -7.79 13.63 3.67
CA ILE A 97 -8.35 12.75 2.64
C ILE A 97 -9.70 13.33 2.21
N GLY A 98 -10.21 12.90 1.05
CA GLY A 98 -11.62 13.10 0.73
C GLY A 98 -11.90 13.51 -0.72
N HIS A 99 -13.18 13.67 -1.00
CA HIS A 99 -13.73 14.01 -2.31
C HIS A 99 -13.83 15.53 -2.49
N TYR A 100 -13.65 16.01 -3.72
CA TYR A 100 -13.80 17.42 -4.06
C TYR A 100 -14.56 17.58 -5.38
N SER A 101 -15.07 18.78 -5.63
CA SER A 101 -15.91 19.09 -6.80
C SER A 101 -17.13 18.15 -6.95
N ILE A 102 -17.74 17.77 -5.83
CA ILE A 102 -18.85 16.81 -5.74
C ILE A 102 -20.10 17.19 -6.56
N THR A 103 -20.30 18.49 -6.83
CA THR A 103 -21.43 18.99 -7.65
C THR A 103 -21.08 19.15 -9.13
N ASN A 104 -19.80 19.05 -9.49
CA ASN A 104 -19.33 19.17 -10.88
C ASN A 104 -18.68 17.84 -11.33
N PRO A 105 -19.41 17.00 -12.09
CA PRO A 105 -18.92 15.69 -12.52
C PRO A 105 -17.64 15.71 -13.36
N GLU A 106 -17.32 16.81 -14.05
CA GLU A 106 -16.14 16.90 -14.92
C GLU A 106 -14.85 17.17 -14.14
N GLU A 107 -14.95 17.88 -13.01
CA GLU A 107 -13.82 18.24 -12.17
C GLU A 107 -13.72 17.39 -10.90
N LYS A 108 -14.66 16.46 -10.70
CA LYS A 108 -14.70 15.61 -9.50
C LYS A 108 -13.44 14.79 -9.33
N GLY A 109 -13.06 14.59 -8.08
CA GLY A 109 -11.97 13.71 -7.73
C GLY A 109 -11.96 13.38 -6.25
N GLN A 110 -11.11 12.42 -5.89
CA GLN A 110 -10.85 12.00 -4.52
C GLN A 110 -9.34 12.07 -4.32
N CYS A 111 -8.92 12.60 -3.18
CA CYS A 111 -7.52 12.55 -2.77
C CYS A 111 -7.35 11.42 -1.76
N ASP A 112 -6.47 10.46 -2.06
CA ASP A 112 -6.16 9.35 -1.16
C ASP A 112 -5.49 9.86 0.12
N VAL A 113 -4.42 10.65 -0.03
CA VAL A 113 -3.69 11.28 1.09
C VAL A 113 -3.11 12.64 0.68
N VAL A 114 -3.30 13.65 1.53
CA VAL A 114 -2.64 14.96 1.42
C VAL A 114 -1.94 15.31 2.73
N LEU A 115 -0.65 15.62 2.66
CA LEU A 115 0.15 16.07 3.80
C LEU A 115 0.44 17.57 3.71
N GLU A 116 0.27 18.27 4.82
CA GLU A 116 0.71 19.66 4.96
C GLU A 116 1.99 19.72 5.80
N THR A 117 3.09 20.11 5.16
CA THR A 117 4.39 20.25 5.82
C THR A 117 4.76 21.73 5.93
N GLY A 118 5.81 22.08 6.66
CA GLY A 118 6.36 23.45 6.64
C GLY A 118 6.85 23.90 5.27
N LYS A 119 7.26 22.97 4.39
CA LYS A 119 7.82 23.26 3.06
C LYS A 119 6.77 23.34 1.95
N GLY A 120 5.55 22.87 2.19
CA GLY A 120 4.50 22.81 1.17
C GLY A 120 3.51 21.69 1.40
N LYS A 121 2.80 21.31 0.35
CA LYS A 121 1.79 20.25 0.33
C LYS A 121 2.32 19.05 -0.43
N VAL A 122 1.98 17.86 0.03
CA VAL A 122 2.30 16.60 -0.66
C VAL A 122 0.98 15.90 -0.97
N PHE A 123 0.69 15.69 -2.25
CA PHE A 123 -0.35 14.77 -2.67
C PHE A 123 0.29 13.39 -2.85
N LEU A 124 -0.29 12.40 -2.20
CA LEU A 124 0.09 11.00 -2.29
C LEU A 124 -1.09 10.23 -2.85
N GLU A 125 -0.93 9.67 -4.05
CA GLU A 125 -1.90 8.77 -4.67
C GLU A 125 -1.41 7.34 -4.57
N ILE A 126 -2.29 6.46 -4.14
CA ILE A 126 -2.00 5.06 -3.84
C ILE A 126 -2.68 4.23 -4.92
N LYS A 127 -1.94 3.27 -5.48
CA LYS A 127 -2.47 2.33 -6.45
C LYS A 127 -2.06 0.90 -6.14
N LYS A 128 -3.07 0.05 -5.95
CA LYS A 128 -2.90 -1.40 -6.07
C LYS A 128 -2.51 -1.74 -7.49
N ARG A 129 -1.44 -2.50 -7.68
CA ARG A 129 -1.05 -3.02 -8.99
C ARG A 129 -0.58 -4.47 -8.86
N SER A 130 -1.36 -5.42 -9.38
CA SER A 130 -0.94 -6.82 -9.44
C SER A 130 0.36 -6.93 -10.25
N LEU A 131 1.31 -7.74 -9.78
CA LEU A 131 2.47 -8.07 -10.61
C LEU A 131 2.01 -8.94 -11.80
N PRO A 132 2.54 -8.68 -13.00
CA PRO A 132 2.20 -9.45 -14.20
C PRO A 132 2.72 -10.90 -14.08
N ASP A 133 2.17 -11.83 -14.86
CA ASP A 133 2.57 -13.25 -14.81
C ASP A 133 4.05 -13.43 -15.18
N GLU A 134 4.54 -12.54 -16.04
CA GLU A 134 5.91 -12.41 -16.51
C GLU A 134 6.92 -12.15 -15.37
N PHE A 135 6.46 -11.71 -14.19
CA PHE A 135 7.26 -11.66 -12.97
C PHE A 135 7.84 -13.04 -12.59
N GLN A 136 7.04 -14.12 -12.73
CA GLN A 136 7.49 -15.47 -12.43
C GLN A 136 8.51 -16.00 -13.47
N LEU A 137 8.54 -15.39 -14.65
CA LEU A 137 9.47 -15.73 -15.72
C LEU A 137 10.78 -14.92 -15.63
N GLY A 138 10.90 -14.02 -14.65
CA GLY A 138 12.06 -13.15 -14.50
C GLY A 138 12.13 -12.05 -15.57
N ASP A 139 11.00 -11.69 -16.18
CA ASP A 139 10.93 -10.58 -17.12
C ASP A 139 10.78 -9.25 -16.37
N ASP A 140 11.93 -8.73 -15.94
CA ASP A 140 12.00 -7.48 -15.18
C ASP A 140 11.52 -6.28 -16.00
N VAL A 141 11.58 -6.34 -17.34
CA VAL A 141 11.15 -5.26 -18.23
C VAL A 141 9.63 -5.10 -18.18
N GLU A 142 8.91 -6.22 -18.28
CA GLU A 142 7.44 -6.22 -18.22
C GLU A 142 6.93 -5.82 -16.83
N VAL A 143 7.61 -6.26 -15.78
CA VAL A 143 7.33 -5.84 -14.39
C VAL A 143 7.49 -4.34 -14.24
N LEU A 144 8.63 -3.79 -14.69
CA LEU A 144 8.88 -2.35 -14.64
C LEU A 144 7.85 -1.57 -15.46
N ARG A 145 7.47 -2.06 -16.64
CA ARG A 145 6.43 -1.46 -17.48
C ARG A 145 5.09 -1.41 -16.77
N SER A 146 4.66 -2.53 -16.18
CA SER A 146 3.37 -2.61 -15.46
C SER A 146 3.32 -1.67 -14.25
N LEU A 147 4.41 -1.59 -13.48
CA LEU A 147 4.52 -0.63 -12.38
C LEU A 147 4.53 0.82 -12.87
N GLY A 148 5.28 1.09 -13.95
CA GLY A 148 5.37 2.40 -14.60
C GLY A 148 4.01 2.91 -15.09
N ASP A 149 3.21 2.04 -15.71
CA ASP A 149 1.84 2.36 -16.13
C ASP A 149 0.95 2.75 -14.94
N GLY A 150 1.05 2.00 -13.84
CA GLY A 150 0.34 2.31 -12.59
C GLY A 150 0.74 3.68 -12.03
N MET A 151 2.04 3.95 -11.97
CA MET A 151 2.59 5.21 -11.46
C MET A 151 2.18 6.38 -12.34
N LEU A 152 2.23 6.23 -13.67
CA LEU A 152 1.83 7.27 -14.60
C LEU A 152 0.35 7.64 -14.45
N ASN A 153 -0.52 6.64 -14.27
CA ASN A 153 -1.94 6.88 -14.05
C ASN A 153 -2.22 7.59 -12.71
N ALA A 154 -1.52 7.19 -11.64
CA ALA A 154 -1.56 7.89 -10.37
C ALA A 154 -1.10 9.36 -10.51
N GLN A 155 0.01 9.60 -11.21
CA GLN A 155 0.50 10.96 -11.46
C GLN A 155 -0.50 11.82 -12.25
N LYS A 156 -1.20 11.25 -13.23
CA LYS A 156 -2.27 11.95 -13.95
C LYS A 156 -3.39 12.40 -12.99
N GLN A 157 -3.79 11.55 -12.04
CA GLN A 157 -4.80 11.90 -11.03
C GLN A 157 -4.30 13.01 -10.09
N ILE A 158 -3.08 12.87 -9.56
CA ILE A 158 -2.47 13.91 -8.70
C ILE A 158 -2.38 15.25 -9.42
N LEU A 159 -1.98 15.25 -10.70
CA LEU A 159 -1.89 16.47 -11.49
C LEU A 159 -3.26 17.15 -11.64
N ARG A 160 -4.36 16.38 -11.77
CA ARG A 160 -5.71 16.95 -11.74
C ARG A 160 -6.02 17.60 -10.40
N HIS A 161 -5.72 16.94 -9.27
CA HIS A 161 -5.93 17.51 -7.93
C HIS A 161 -5.13 18.80 -7.74
N ARG A 162 -3.87 18.79 -8.17
CA ARG A 162 -2.98 19.95 -8.15
C ARG A 162 -3.55 21.10 -8.98
N VAL A 163 -3.91 20.85 -10.25
CA VAL A 163 -4.47 21.89 -11.13
C VAL A 163 -5.76 22.45 -10.54
N TYR A 164 -6.63 21.61 -10.00
CA TYR A 164 -7.85 22.04 -9.32
C TYR A 164 -7.55 22.97 -8.14
N LEU A 165 -6.64 22.58 -7.24
CA LEU A 165 -6.26 23.38 -6.09
C LEU A 165 -5.62 24.73 -6.51
N GLN A 166 -4.78 24.72 -7.54
CA GLN A 166 -4.11 25.94 -8.03
C GLN A 166 -5.09 26.89 -8.73
N LYS A 167 -6.02 26.36 -9.52
CA LYS A 167 -7.07 27.14 -10.20
C LYS A 167 -8.03 27.80 -9.21
N ASN A 168 -8.45 27.06 -8.18
CA ASN A 168 -9.48 27.51 -7.25
C ASN A 168 -8.91 28.15 -5.97
N ASN A 169 -7.59 28.15 -5.77
CA ASN A 169 -6.87 28.57 -4.55
C ASN A 169 -7.19 27.76 -3.28
N PHE A 170 -8.30 27.04 -3.24
CA PHE A 170 -8.67 26.13 -2.17
C PHE A 170 -9.47 24.94 -2.74
N MET A 171 -9.58 23.89 -1.95
CA MET A 171 -10.49 22.78 -2.21
C MET A 171 -11.12 22.29 -0.91
N LYS A 172 -12.41 21.94 -0.99
CA LYS A 172 -13.12 21.24 0.09
C LYS A 172 -12.96 19.74 -0.14
N LEU A 173 -12.50 19.03 0.89
CA LEU A 173 -12.30 17.59 0.92
C LEU A 173 -13.37 16.96 1.82
N TYR A 174 -14.45 16.51 1.19
CA TYR A 174 -15.61 15.87 1.81
C TYR A 174 -15.29 14.42 2.17
N GLN A 175 -15.76 13.94 3.33
CA GLN A 175 -15.52 12.55 3.75
C GLN A 175 -16.25 11.53 2.86
N GLU A 176 -17.43 11.89 2.36
CA GLU A 176 -18.20 11.12 1.38
C GLU A 176 -18.45 11.97 0.13
N GLU A 177 -18.74 11.33 -1.01
CA GLU A 177 -19.13 12.00 -2.26
C GLU A 177 -20.59 12.56 -2.18
N LYS A 178 -20.86 13.40 -1.18
CA LYS A 178 -22.17 14.02 -0.89
C LYS A 178 -21.99 15.43 -0.32
N GLU A 179 -22.86 16.36 -0.70
CA GLU A 179 -22.74 17.77 -0.30
C GLU A 179 -23.03 18.05 1.17
N SER A 180 -23.84 17.21 1.79
CA SER A 180 -24.11 17.24 3.23
C SER A 180 -22.97 16.63 4.08
N SER A 181 -21.98 15.98 3.46
CA SER A 181 -20.89 15.33 4.18
C SER A 181 -19.98 16.38 4.85
N PRO A 182 -19.49 16.13 6.07
CA PRO A 182 -18.45 16.98 6.66
C PRO A 182 -17.21 17.02 5.76
N TYR A 183 -16.55 18.17 5.72
CA TYR A 183 -15.37 18.38 4.90
C TYR A 183 -14.26 19.11 5.66
N THR A 184 -13.04 18.95 5.16
CA THR A 184 -11.90 19.79 5.54
C THR A 184 -11.51 20.69 4.37
N THR A 185 -10.88 21.83 4.64
CA THR A 185 -10.41 22.75 3.59
C THR A 185 -8.91 22.62 3.42
N LEU A 186 -8.46 22.58 2.18
CA LEU A 186 -7.04 22.65 1.80
C LEU A 186 -6.83 23.92 0.96
N GLU A 187 -5.96 24.83 1.43
CA GLU A 187 -5.73 26.14 0.80
C GLU A 187 -4.34 26.18 0.16
N TRP A 188 -4.21 26.54 -1.12
CA TRP A 188 -2.92 26.53 -1.83
C TRP A 188 -1.89 27.50 -1.22
N LYS A 189 -2.26 28.79 -1.07
CA LYS A 189 -1.42 29.91 -0.60
C LYS A 189 -0.10 30.07 -1.37
N GLY A 190 -0.06 29.72 -2.65
CA GLY A 190 1.17 29.77 -3.45
C GLY A 190 2.28 28.84 -2.97
N ARG A 191 1.99 27.93 -2.03
CA ARG A 191 3.00 27.02 -1.45
C ARG A 191 3.36 25.92 -2.45
N ARG A 192 4.57 25.40 -2.35
CA ARG A 192 5.04 24.28 -3.18
C ARG A 192 4.11 23.09 -3.04
N ILE A 193 3.83 22.43 -4.16
CA ILE A 193 3.08 21.17 -4.22
C ILE A 193 4.04 20.09 -4.73
N VAL A 194 4.09 18.96 -4.02
CA VAL A 194 4.83 17.75 -4.39
C VAL A 194 3.82 16.66 -4.70
N SER A 195 4.05 15.92 -5.79
CA SER A 195 3.21 14.82 -6.26
C SER A 195 3.96 13.51 -6.08
N ILE A 196 3.41 12.59 -5.29
CA ILE A 196 3.99 11.27 -5.05
C ILE A 196 2.97 10.21 -5.46
N SER A 197 3.35 9.37 -6.41
CA SER A 197 2.60 8.16 -6.76
C SER A 197 3.25 6.97 -6.06
N MET A 198 2.45 6.18 -5.37
CA MET A 198 2.90 4.95 -4.73
C MET A 198 2.13 3.76 -5.31
N CYS A 199 2.85 2.93 -6.05
CA CYS A 199 2.32 1.66 -6.55
C CYS A 199 2.78 0.55 -5.63
N LEU A 200 1.82 -0.17 -5.06
CA LEU A 200 2.09 -1.30 -4.18
C LEU A 200 1.70 -2.59 -4.92
N PRO A 201 2.68 -3.51 -5.13
CA PRO A 201 2.34 -4.86 -5.54
C PRO A 201 1.57 -5.55 -4.42
N GLU A 202 0.57 -6.32 -4.81
CA GLU A 202 -0.29 -7.11 -3.91
C GLU A 202 0.48 -8.22 -3.19
#